data_AF-A0A413I355-F1
#
_entry.id   AF-A0A413I355-F1
#
_cell.length_a   1.000
_cell.length_b   1.000
_cell.length_c   1.000
_cell.angle_alpha   90.00
_cell.angle_beta   90.00
_cell.angle_gamma   90.00
#
_symmetry.space_group_name_H-M   'P 1'
#
loop_
_entity.id
_entity.type
_entity.pdbx_description
1 polymer ?
#
loop_
_entity_poly.entity_id
_entity_poly.type
_entity_poly.pdbx_seq_one_letter_code
_entity_poly.pdbx_strand_id
1 'polypeptide(L)'
;MIIGGLLLLSAGRGVQVVEEEEGASLERRQQELAIEVLSLYLEVDSSRMSEHVVLTQMADSLVGTGEEGKEFDPAFIYKVVTRVDSVAKAGIELALQNKSRALLELLEKEKENFYAHPNNMIDNELGFHQLLISLYGLCYEDTKVAYAKIVPLMEFSRLHIYAWEIMRGEEHPYYMDILADLLRCCIGAEEYEKAIEVGEEWCGRIEEGDEDYIAAMVTLGKLYGQVGMISKQKRCFRLVKDSPLFEELNAMSLSELCR
;
A
#
# COMPACT_ATOMS: atom_id res chain seq x y z
N MET A 1 -8.44 3.49 14.35
CA MET A 1 -8.89 2.12 14.00
C MET A 1 -9.14 2.04 12.49
N ILE A 2 -8.13 2.25 11.64
CA ILE A 2 -8.35 2.28 10.18
C ILE A 2 -7.57 1.16 9.46
N ILE A 3 -6.50 0.60 10.05
CA ILE A 3 -5.61 -0.31 9.30
C ILE A 3 -5.55 -1.75 9.87
N GLY A 4 -5.84 -1.97 11.16
CA GLY A 4 -5.74 -3.29 11.82
C GLY A 4 -6.71 -4.40 11.37
N GLY A 5 -7.43 -4.22 10.25
CA GLY A 5 -8.30 -5.25 9.66
C GLY A 5 -7.88 -5.71 8.26
N LEU A 6 -6.79 -5.18 7.70
CA LEU A 6 -6.32 -5.54 6.36
C LEU A 6 -5.72 -6.95 6.37
N LEU A 7 -6.27 -7.81 5.51
CA LEU A 7 -5.73 -9.11 5.07
C LEU A 7 -5.88 -10.31 6.01
N LEU A 8 -7.11 -10.62 6.41
CA LEU A 8 -7.51 -12.04 6.52
C LEU A 8 -7.75 -12.61 5.12
N LEU A 9 -6.68 -12.85 4.36
CA LEU A 9 -6.75 -13.79 3.23
C LEU A 9 -6.90 -15.19 3.84
N SER A 10 -8.16 -15.61 4.03
CA SER A 10 -8.49 -16.89 4.64
C SER A 10 -7.92 -18.03 3.81
N ALA A 11 -7.03 -18.81 4.42
CA ALA A 11 -6.54 -20.06 3.90
C ALA A 11 -7.68 -21.08 3.68
N GLY A 12 -7.73 -21.65 2.48
CA GLY A 12 -8.26 -22.99 2.21
C GLY A 12 -9.77 -23.11 1.97
N ARG A 13 -10.14 -23.32 0.69
CA ARG A 13 -11.25 -24.24 0.35
C ARG A 13 -10.82 -25.20 -0.75
N GLY A 14 -10.95 -26.48 -0.44
CA GLY A 14 -10.63 -27.59 -1.32
C GLY A 14 -11.58 -27.70 -2.52
N VAL A 15 -11.05 -28.35 -3.55
CA VAL A 15 -11.63 -28.60 -4.86
C VAL A 15 -13.00 -29.28 -4.80
N GLN A 16 -13.97 -28.75 -5.56
CA GLN A 16 -14.96 -29.53 -6.29
C GLN A 16 -15.38 -28.78 -7.58
N VAL A 17 -15.70 -29.55 -8.62
CA VAL A 17 -15.67 -29.17 -10.04
C VAL A 17 -17.07 -28.81 -10.56
N VAL A 18 -17.08 -27.89 -11.55
CA VAL A 18 -18.09 -27.55 -12.58
C VAL A 18 -19.22 -26.60 -12.13
N GLU A 19 -19.16 -25.34 -12.58
CA GLU A 19 -19.98 -24.71 -13.64
C GLU A 19 -19.42 -23.27 -13.88
N GLU A 20 -19.89 -22.58 -14.91
CA GLU A 20 -19.39 -21.34 -15.56
C GLU A 20 -18.73 -20.28 -14.64
N GLU A 21 -17.79 -19.48 -15.18
CA GLU A 21 -17.08 -18.36 -14.51
C GLU A 21 -18.02 -17.47 -13.67
N GLU A 22 -18.27 -17.83 -12.41
CA GLU A 22 -18.74 -16.91 -11.37
C GLU A 22 -17.55 -16.01 -11.04
N GLY A 23 -17.35 -14.98 -11.88
CA GLY A 23 -16.36 -13.94 -11.63
C GLY A 23 -16.51 -13.39 -10.22
N ALA A 24 -15.40 -13.30 -9.48
CA ALA A 24 -15.36 -12.92 -8.07
C ALA A 24 -16.32 -11.75 -7.76
N SER A 25 -17.40 -12.02 -7.02
CA SER A 25 -18.41 -11.01 -6.70
C SER A 25 -17.90 -10.06 -5.62
N LEU A 26 -18.19 -8.77 -5.74
CA LEU A 26 -18.04 -7.82 -4.65
C LEU A 26 -19.12 -8.09 -3.59
N GLU A 27 -18.70 -8.22 -2.35
CA GLU A 27 -19.62 -8.13 -1.21
C GLU A 27 -20.14 -6.69 -1.06
N ARG A 28 -21.28 -6.54 -0.38
CA ARG A 28 -21.89 -5.22 -0.15
C ARG A 28 -20.92 -4.20 0.45
N ARG A 29 -20.10 -4.62 1.42
CA ARG A 29 -19.09 -3.75 2.04
C ARG A 29 -18.03 -3.29 1.04
N GLN A 30 -17.65 -4.14 0.08
CA GLN A 30 -16.67 -3.81 -0.95
C GLN A 30 -17.26 -2.88 -2.02
N GLN A 31 -18.54 -3.03 -2.34
CA GLN A 31 -19.27 -2.09 -3.18
C GLN A 31 -19.38 -0.71 -2.50
N GLU A 32 -19.75 -0.68 -1.22
CA GLU A 32 -19.83 0.55 -0.41
C GLU A 32 -18.46 1.24 -0.34
N LEU A 33 -17.38 0.50 -0.08
CA LEU A 33 -16.01 1.02 -0.12
C LEU A 33 -15.66 1.62 -1.48
N ALA A 34 -15.96 0.91 -2.59
CA ALA A 34 -15.68 1.40 -3.93
C ALA A 34 -16.41 2.72 -4.22
N ILE A 35 -17.68 2.83 -3.80
CA ILE A 35 -18.47 4.04 -4.00
C ILE A 35 -17.91 5.18 -3.16
N GLU A 36 -17.62 4.94 -1.89
CA GLU A 36 -17.07 5.93 -0.97
C GLU A 36 -15.73 6.48 -1.50
N VAL A 37 -14.78 5.58 -1.77
CA VAL A 37 -13.43 5.94 -2.23
C VAL A 37 -13.45 6.68 -3.55
N LEU A 38 -14.17 6.19 -4.55
CA LEU A 38 -14.20 6.84 -5.87
C LEU A 38 -14.93 8.19 -5.82
N SER A 39 -15.91 8.35 -4.93
CA SER A 39 -16.62 9.62 -4.76
C SER A 39 -15.72 10.73 -4.23
N LEU A 40 -14.67 10.41 -3.46
CA LEU A 40 -13.69 11.39 -2.96
C LEU A 40 -12.88 12.06 -4.09
N TYR A 41 -12.85 11.47 -5.28
CA TYR A 41 -12.19 12.01 -6.46
C TYR A 41 -13.13 12.78 -7.39
N LEU A 42 -14.42 12.86 -7.06
CA LEU A 42 -15.38 13.69 -7.78
C LEU A 42 -15.35 15.13 -7.26
N GLU A 43 -15.78 16.07 -8.11
CA GLU A 43 -16.07 17.47 -7.73
C GLU A 43 -14.92 18.16 -6.98
N VAL A 44 -13.79 18.38 -7.65
CA VAL A 44 -12.64 19.11 -7.09
C VAL A 44 -13.01 20.56 -6.75
N ASP A 45 -12.80 20.94 -5.49
CA ASP A 45 -12.98 22.33 -5.05
C ASP A 45 -12.00 23.29 -5.76
N SER A 46 -12.48 24.47 -6.16
CA SER A 46 -11.69 25.47 -6.88
C SER A 46 -10.45 25.96 -6.12
N SER A 47 -10.50 26.05 -4.78
CA SER A 47 -9.35 26.45 -3.96
C SER A 47 -8.30 25.34 -3.97
N ARG A 48 -8.75 24.08 -3.88
CA ARG A 48 -7.88 22.90 -3.92
C ARG A 48 -7.22 22.72 -5.29
N MET A 49 -7.96 22.99 -6.36
CA MET A 49 -7.41 23.03 -7.71
C MET A 49 -6.29 24.08 -7.82
N SER A 50 -6.52 25.27 -7.27
CA SER A 50 -5.55 26.36 -7.30
C SER A 50 -4.29 26.03 -6.49
N GLU A 51 -4.46 25.46 -5.28
CA GLU A 51 -3.33 25.02 -4.43
C GLU A 51 -2.50 23.94 -5.12
N HIS A 52 -3.15 22.93 -5.71
CA HIS A 52 -2.46 21.84 -6.39
C HIS A 52 -1.67 22.33 -7.61
N VAL A 53 -2.21 23.27 -8.40
CA VAL A 53 -1.47 23.90 -9.51
C VAL A 53 -0.20 24.59 -9.01
N VAL A 54 -0.28 25.34 -7.91
CA VAL A 54 0.88 26.04 -7.34
C VAL A 54 1.92 25.04 -6.83
N LEU A 55 1.50 24.00 -6.10
CA LEU A 55 2.40 22.97 -5.59
C LEU A 55 3.12 22.22 -6.72
N THR A 56 2.41 21.83 -7.77
CA THR A 56 3.00 21.12 -8.91
C THR A 56 3.95 22.01 -9.70
N GLN A 57 3.63 23.30 -9.86
CA GLN A 57 4.55 24.27 -10.45
C GLN A 57 5.84 24.44 -9.63
N MET A 58 5.71 24.51 -8.29
CA MET A 58 6.87 24.58 -7.41
C MET A 58 7.73 23.32 -7.51
N ALA A 59 7.12 22.13 -7.50
CA ALA A 59 7.83 20.87 -7.65
C ALA A 59 8.58 20.80 -9.00
N ASP A 60 7.93 21.17 -10.11
CA ASP A 60 8.55 21.23 -11.44
C ASP A 60 9.77 22.17 -11.46
N SER A 61 9.66 23.34 -10.82
CA SER A 61 10.76 24.30 -10.73
C SER A 61 11.96 23.80 -9.92
N LEU A 62 11.75 22.90 -8.95
CA LEU A 62 12.80 22.34 -8.10
C LEU A 62 13.52 21.17 -8.75
N VAL A 63 12.79 20.34 -9.51
CA VAL A 63 13.36 19.22 -10.27
C VAL A 63 14.11 19.73 -11.51
N GLY A 64 13.73 20.93 -11.99
CA GLY A 64 14.28 21.55 -13.19
C GLY A 64 13.63 20.98 -14.45
N THR A 65 13.74 21.69 -15.57
CA THR A 65 13.29 21.13 -16.85
C THR A 65 14.19 19.94 -17.18
N GLY A 66 13.62 18.74 -17.36
CA GLY A 66 14.36 17.57 -17.85
C GLY A 66 15.06 17.84 -19.19
N GLU A 67 15.70 16.83 -19.78
CA GLU A 67 16.49 16.97 -21.03
C GLU A 67 15.73 17.66 -22.19
N GLU A 68 14.39 17.67 -22.16
CA GLU A 68 13.53 18.27 -23.19
C GLU A 68 13.17 19.75 -22.98
N GLY A 69 13.53 20.39 -21.85
CA GLY A 69 13.32 21.84 -21.67
C GLY A 69 11.86 22.30 -21.63
N LYS A 70 10.88 21.40 -21.43
CA LYS A 70 9.46 21.74 -21.44
C LYS A 70 9.03 22.35 -20.11
N GLU A 71 8.43 23.53 -20.16
CA GLU A 71 7.76 24.16 -19.02
C GLU A 71 6.49 23.38 -18.65
N PHE A 72 6.18 23.34 -17.35
CA PHE A 72 4.93 22.81 -16.84
C PHE A 72 3.69 23.46 -17.49
N ASP A 73 2.80 22.63 -18.06
CA ASP A 73 1.49 23.06 -18.59
C ASP A 73 0.39 22.82 -17.55
N PRO A 74 -0.16 23.88 -16.91
CA PRO A 74 -1.26 23.73 -15.95
C PRO A 74 -2.51 23.07 -16.53
N ALA A 75 -2.71 23.11 -17.86
CA ALA A 75 -3.82 22.42 -18.51
C ALA A 75 -3.75 20.89 -18.34
N PHE A 76 -2.58 20.33 -18.03
CA PHE A 76 -2.43 18.93 -17.62
C PHE A 76 -3.34 18.58 -16.44
N ILE A 77 -3.36 19.40 -15.38
CA ILE A 77 -4.15 19.12 -14.17
C ILE A 77 -5.65 19.12 -14.51
N TYR A 78 -6.13 20.06 -15.33
CA TYR A 78 -7.53 20.09 -15.75
C TYR A 78 -7.94 18.85 -16.57
N LYS A 79 -7.03 18.33 -17.41
CA LYS A 79 -7.23 17.08 -18.14
C LYS A 79 -7.31 15.89 -17.19
N VAL A 80 -6.43 15.84 -16.19
CA VAL A 80 -6.44 14.80 -15.15
C VAL A 80 -7.76 14.81 -14.38
N VAL A 81 -8.21 15.98 -13.91
CA VAL A 81 -9.49 16.11 -13.19
C VAL A 81 -10.67 15.61 -14.04
N THR A 82 -10.75 16.03 -15.30
CA THR A 82 -11.83 15.61 -16.20
C THR A 82 -11.79 14.10 -16.46
N ARG A 83 -10.59 13.54 -16.61
CA ARG A 83 -10.37 12.11 -16.82
C ARG A 83 -10.79 11.31 -15.60
N VAL A 84 -10.31 11.68 -14.42
CA VAL A 84 -10.59 11.00 -13.16
C VAL A 84 -12.08 11.09 -12.81
N ASP A 85 -12.75 12.22 -13.04
CA ASP A 85 -14.21 12.32 -12.87
C ASP A 85 -14.97 11.27 -13.70
N SER A 86 -14.60 11.12 -14.97
CA SER A 86 -15.21 10.13 -15.87
C SER A 86 -14.90 8.69 -15.42
N VAL A 87 -13.66 8.43 -15.01
CA VAL A 87 -13.21 7.10 -14.57
C VAL A 87 -13.85 6.71 -13.24
N ALA A 88 -13.94 7.64 -12.28
CA ALA A 88 -14.58 7.40 -10.98
C ALA A 88 -16.07 7.08 -11.15
N LYS A 89 -16.80 7.83 -11.99
CA LYS A 89 -18.20 7.53 -12.32
C LYS A 89 -18.37 6.14 -12.95
N ALA A 90 -17.51 5.80 -13.92
CA ALA A 90 -17.51 4.48 -14.54
C ALA A 90 -17.17 3.36 -13.53
N GLY A 91 -16.21 3.60 -12.63
CA GLY A 91 -15.85 2.66 -11.58
C GLY A 91 -16.97 2.42 -10.57
N ILE A 92 -17.69 3.48 -10.17
CA ILE A 92 -18.88 3.40 -9.32
C ILE A 92 -19.96 2.55 -10.01
N GLU A 93 -20.21 2.77 -11.30
CA GLU A 93 -21.16 1.97 -12.06
C GLU A 93 -20.75 0.49 -12.12
N LEU A 94 -19.47 0.20 -12.37
CA LEU A 94 -18.95 -1.18 -12.37
C LEU A 94 -19.09 -1.85 -10.98
N ALA A 95 -18.86 -1.10 -9.90
CA ALA A 95 -19.06 -1.59 -8.53
C ALA A 95 -20.53 -1.96 -8.27
N LEU A 96 -21.46 -1.07 -8.65
CA LEU A 96 -22.91 -1.30 -8.52
C LEU A 96 -23.41 -2.46 -9.39
N GLN A 97 -22.79 -2.67 -10.55
CA GLN A 97 -23.07 -3.80 -11.44
C GLN A 97 -22.33 -5.09 -11.03
N ASN A 98 -21.59 -5.07 -9.92
CA ASN A 98 -20.85 -6.20 -9.41
C ASN A 98 -19.79 -6.76 -10.38
N LYS A 99 -19.14 -5.87 -11.15
CA LYS A 99 -18.12 -6.22 -12.14
C LYS A 99 -16.70 -6.00 -11.61
N SER A 100 -16.29 -6.78 -10.61
CA SER A 100 -15.02 -6.65 -9.89
C SER A 100 -13.77 -6.63 -10.80
N ARG A 101 -13.66 -7.56 -11.76
CA ARG A 101 -12.49 -7.67 -12.63
C ARG A 101 -12.39 -6.49 -13.61
N ALA A 102 -13.52 -6.07 -14.18
CA ALA A 102 -13.55 -4.87 -15.02
C ALA A 102 -13.25 -3.60 -14.22
N LEU A 103 -13.72 -3.52 -12.96
CA LEU A 103 -13.37 -2.44 -12.05
C LEU A 103 -11.86 -2.42 -11.78
N LEU A 104 -11.27 -3.57 -11.44
CA LEU A 104 -9.83 -3.67 -11.21
C LEU A 104 -9.02 -3.24 -12.43
N GLU A 105 -9.33 -3.75 -13.61
CA GLU A 105 -8.63 -3.40 -14.85
C GLU A 105 -8.72 -1.90 -15.17
N LEU A 106 -9.88 -1.29 -14.93
CA LEU A 106 -10.08 0.15 -15.10
C LEU A 106 -9.18 0.95 -14.14
N LEU A 107 -9.18 0.58 -12.86
CA LEU A 107 -8.43 1.32 -11.83
C LEU A 107 -6.92 1.12 -11.98
N GLU A 108 -6.45 -0.09 -12.32
CA GLU A 108 -5.03 -0.33 -12.60
C GLU A 108 -4.52 0.51 -13.76
N LYS A 109 -5.33 0.63 -14.83
CA LYS A 109 -4.99 1.40 -16.02
C LYS A 109 -4.91 2.90 -15.74
N GLU A 110 -5.74 3.40 -14.84
CA GLU A 110 -5.91 4.83 -14.60
C GLU A 110 -5.25 5.32 -13.29
N LYS A 111 -4.60 4.43 -12.53
CA LYS A 111 -4.01 4.74 -11.21
C LYS A 111 -3.13 5.99 -11.19
N GLU A 112 -2.30 6.18 -12.22
CA GLU A 112 -1.40 7.34 -12.29
C GLU A 112 -2.17 8.66 -12.42
N ASN A 113 -3.35 8.63 -13.07
CA ASN A 113 -4.24 9.79 -13.12
C ASN A 113 -4.86 10.06 -11.74
N PHE A 114 -5.19 9.01 -10.96
CA PHE A 114 -5.63 9.19 -9.58
C PHE A 114 -4.52 9.80 -8.72
N TYR A 115 -3.27 9.35 -8.86
CA TYR A 115 -2.13 9.91 -8.10
C TYR A 115 -1.84 11.37 -8.44
N ALA A 116 -1.98 11.76 -9.71
CA ALA A 116 -1.84 13.14 -10.16
C ALA A 116 -3.07 14.02 -9.87
N HIS A 117 -4.14 13.46 -9.29
CA HIS A 117 -5.37 14.18 -9.07
C HIS A 117 -5.27 15.14 -7.87
N PRO A 118 -5.83 16.36 -7.93
CA PRO A 118 -5.82 17.29 -6.81
C PRO A 118 -6.42 16.72 -5.53
N ASN A 119 -7.38 15.79 -5.60
CA ASN A 119 -7.97 15.12 -4.43
C ASN A 119 -7.14 13.96 -3.86
N ASN A 120 -5.97 13.63 -4.43
CA ASN A 120 -5.12 12.58 -3.91
C ASN A 120 -4.31 13.01 -2.68
N MET A 121 -4.99 13.24 -1.54
CA MET A 121 -4.32 13.28 -0.24
C MET A 121 -3.96 11.87 0.22
N ILE A 122 -3.04 11.79 1.19
CA ILE A 122 -2.70 10.56 1.91
C ILE A 122 -3.96 9.76 2.30
N ASP A 123 -4.96 10.36 2.95
CA ASP A 123 -6.18 9.63 3.35
C ASP A 123 -6.95 9.03 2.16
N ASN A 124 -7.12 9.80 1.09
CA ASN A 124 -7.86 9.36 -0.10
C ASN A 124 -7.08 8.29 -0.88
N GLU A 125 -5.76 8.44 -0.96
CA GLU A 125 -4.86 7.47 -1.55
C GLU A 125 -4.87 6.14 -0.79
N LEU A 126 -4.82 6.19 0.55
CA LEU A 126 -4.90 4.98 1.38
C LEU A 126 -6.24 4.27 1.17
N GLY A 127 -7.34 5.01 1.04
CA GLY A 127 -8.63 4.45 0.65
C GLY A 127 -8.62 3.83 -0.76
N PHE A 128 -7.98 4.49 -1.72
CA PHE A 128 -7.81 3.97 -3.09
C PHE A 128 -6.98 2.69 -3.14
N HIS A 129 -5.87 2.65 -2.41
CA HIS A 129 -5.06 1.45 -2.27
C HIS A 129 -5.81 0.34 -1.55
N GLN A 130 -6.60 0.64 -0.52
CA GLN A 130 -7.45 -0.35 0.16
C GLN A 130 -8.47 -0.98 -0.81
N LEU A 131 -9.07 -0.18 -1.68
CA LEU A 131 -9.96 -0.68 -2.73
C LEU A 131 -9.20 -1.61 -3.69
N LEU A 132 -8.03 -1.21 -4.18
CA LEU A 132 -7.21 -2.05 -5.07
C LEU A 132 -6.76 -3.35 -4.40
N ILE A 133 -6.32 -3.29 -3.14
CA ILE A 133 -5.96 -4.48 -2.34
C ILE A 133 -7.14 -5.44 -2.22
N SER A 134 -8.33 -4.92 -1.92
CA SER A 134 -9.55 -5.74 -1.85
C SER A 134 -9.86 -6.40 -3.20
N LEU A 135 -9.71 -5.66 -4.30
CA LEU A 135 -9.92 -6.19 -5.65
C LEU A 135 -8.84 -7.21 -6.04
N TYR A 136 -7.59 -7.02 -5.62
CA TYR A 136 -6.53 -8.00 -5.83
C TYR A 136 -6.80 -9.31 -5.10
N GLY A 137 -7.21 -9.25 -3.84
CA GLY A 137 -7.59 -10.44 -3.06
C GLY A 137 -8.81 -11.18 -3.63
N LEU A 138 -9.70 -10.48 -4.33
CA LEU A 138 -10.85 -11.07 -5.03
C LEU A 138 -10.48 -11.68 -6.39
N CYS A 139 -9.72 -10.94 -7.20
CA CYS A 139 -9.51 -11.24 -8.61
C CYS A 139 -8.30 -12.12 -8.89
N TYR A 140 -7.40 -12.31 -7.92
CA TYR A 140 -6.24 -13.19 -8.04
C TYR A 140 -6.36 -14.36 -7.07
N GLU A 141 -6.34 -15.59 -7.62
CA GLU A 141 -6.34 -16.82 -6.82
C GLU A 141 -5.00 -17.06 -6.13
N ASP A 142 -3.90 -16.73 -6.80
CA ASP A 142 -2.55 -16.83 -6.26
C ASP A 142 -2.27 -15.63 -5.35
N THR A 143 -2.21 -15.91 -4.05
CA THR A 143 -1.92 -14.93 -3.01
C THR A 143 -0.56 -14.25 -3.20
N LYS A 144 0.45 -14.96 -3.71
CA LYS A 144 1.77 -14.39 -3.98
C LYS A 144 1.70 -13.35 -5.10
N VAL A 145 0.94 -13.66 -6.16
CA VAL A 145 0.71 -12.71 -7.28
C VAL A 145 -0.05 -11.48 -6.79
N ALA A 146 -1.06 -11.66 -5.94
CA ALA A 146 -1.77 -10.54 -5.32
C ALA A 146 -0.80 -9.67 -4.49
N TYR A 147 0.05 -10.26 -3.64
CA TYR A 147 1.03 -9.50 -2.86
C TYR A 147 2.04 -8.75 -3.74
N ALA A 148 2.53 -9.35 -4.82
CA ALA A 148 3.43 -8.67 -5.77
C ALA A 148 2.77 -7.43 -6.43
N LYS A 149 1.44 -7.41 -6.53
CA LYS A 149 0.67 -6.23 -6.98
C LYS A 149 0.45 -5.20 -5.88
N ILE A 150 0.35 -5.63 -4.63
CA ILE A 150 0.12 -4.77 -3.45
C ILE A 150 1.40 -4.05 -3.02
N VAL A 151 2.56 -4.71 -3.07
CA VAL A 151 3.85 -4.13 -2.63
C VAL A 151 4.13 -2.75 -3.26
N PRO A 152 3.97 -2.53 -4.59
CA PRO A 152 4.16 -1.21 -5.18
C PRO A 152 3.19 -0.13 -4.68
N LEU A 153 1.96 -0.51 -4.30
CA LEU A 153 0.98 0.43 -3.73
C LEU A 153 1.41 0.89 -2.33
N MET A 154 1.82 -0.07 -1.49
CA MET A 154 2.28 0.22 -0.14
C MET A 154 3.60 1.03 -0.15
N GLU A 155 4.51 0.75 -1.08
CA GLU A 155 5.73 1.53 -1.26
C GLU A 155 5.41 2.97 -1.70
N PHE A 156 4.41 3.17 -2.57
CA PHE A 156 3.96 4.51 -2.95
C PHE A 156 3.45 5.28 -1.72
N SER A 157 2.59 4.67 -0.91
CA SER A 157 2.09 5.31 0.31
C SER A 157 3.20 5.57 1.34
N ARG A 158 4.16 4.65 1.50
CA ARG A 158 5.34 4.87 2.35
C ARG A 158 6.09 6.12 1.90
N LEU A 159 6.39 6.24 0.60
CA LEU A 159 7.11 7.38 0.05
C LEU A 159 6.33 8.70 0.18
N HIS A 160 5.03 8.69 -0.08
CA HIS A 160 4.20 9.88 0.05
C HIS A 160 4.13 10.38 1.50
N ILE A 161 3.91 9.47 2.46
CA ILE A 161 3.90 9.82 3.88
C ILE A 161 5.29 10.26 4.34
N TYR A 162 6.37 9.60 3.90
CA TYR A 162 7.74 10.02 4.23
C TYR A 162 8.04 11.44 3.74
N ALA A 163 7.67 11.76 2.50
CA ALA A 163 7.83 13.10 1.96
C ALA A 163 7.05 14.13 2.79
N TRP A 164 5.85 13.78 3.23
CA TRP A 164 5.06 14.61 4.14
C TRP A 164 5.77 14.84 5.48
N GLU A 165 6.32 13.80 6.12
CA GLU A 165 7.05 13.91 7.39
C GLU A 165 8.25 14.86 7.27
N ILE A 166 9.02 14.72 6.19
CA ILE A 166 10.17 15.58 5.90
C ILE A 166 9.74 17.04 5.72
N MET A 167 8.64 17.28 5.01
CA MET A 167 8.13 18.64 4.76
C MET A 167 7.53 19.29 6.02
N ARG A 168 6.93 18.50 6.92
CA ARG A 168 6.28 18.99 8.14
C ARG A 168 7.22 19.03 9.34
N GLY A 169 8.28 18.22 9.32
CA GLY A 169 9.21 18.06 10.44
C GLY A 169 8.61 17.31 11.63
N GLU A 170 7.57 16.51 11.39
CA GLU A 170 6.89 15.70 12.41
C GLU A 170 6.51 14.32 11.86
N GLU A 171 6.36 13.35 12.76
CA GLU A 171 5.98 11.98 12.40
C GLU A 171 4.50 11.88 12.04
N HIS A 172 4.19 11.14 10.97
CA HIS A 172 2.82 10.91 10.54
C HIS A 172 2.25 9.68 11.26
N PRO A 173 1.01 9.74 11.79
CA PRO A 173 0.43 8.66 12.58
C PRO A 173 0.30 7.32 11.85
N TYR A 174 0.34 7.31 10.52
CA TYR A 174 0.23 6.09 9.72
C TYR A 174 1.58 5.51 9.26
N TYR A 175 2.70 6.19 9.49
CA TYR A 175 3.98 5.75 8.89
C TYR A 175 4.40 4.37 9.37
N MET A 176 4.31 4.13 10.68
CA MET A 176 4.64 2.85 11.30
C MET A 176 3.71 1.73 10.83
N ASP A 177 2.41 2.01 10.73
CA ASP A 177 1.40 1.06 10.23
C ASP A 177 1.71 0.66 8.77
N ILE A 178 2.05 1.64 7.92
CA ILE A 178 2.37 1.40 6.51
C ILE A 178 3.66 0.59 6.35
N LEU A 179 4.68 0.84 7.18
CA LEU A 179 5.89 0.01 7.18
C LEU A 179 5.59 -1.44 7.58
N ALA A 180 4.78 -1.64 8.62
CA ALA A 180 4.39 -2.98 9.06
C ALA A 180 3.59 -3.73 7.97
N ASP A 181 2.63 -3.06 7.34
CA ASP A 181 1.84 -3.62 6.24
C ASP A 181 2.70 -3.93 5.01
N LEU A 182 3.60 -3.02 4.62
CA LEU A 182 4.52 -3.23 3.52
C LEU A 182 5.45 -4.42 3.79
N LEU A 183 6.01 -4.52 5.00
CA LEU A 183 6.88 -5.63 5.41
C LEU A 183 6.15 -6.97 5.25
N ARG A 184 4.91 -7.03 5.73
CA ARG A 184 4.04 -8.20 5.60
C ARG A 184 3.78 -8.54 4.13
N CYS A 185 3.48 -7.54 3.30
CA CYS A 185 3.26 -7.76 1.86
C CYS A 185 4.52 -8.26 1.16
N CYS A 186 5.71 -7.73 1.47
CA CYS A 186 6.97 -8.22 0.91
C CYS A 186 7.24 -9.68 1.32
N ILE A 187 6.99 -10.05 2.57
CA ILE A 187 7.09 -11.44 3.02
C ILE A 187 6.09 -12.34 2.27
N GLY A 188 4.84 -11.89 2.11
CA GLY A 188 3.82 -12.62 1.37
C GLY A 188 4.12 -12.76 -0.14
N ALA A 189 4.82 -11.79 -0.72
CA ALA A 189 5.33 -11.83 -2.09
C ALA A 189 6.65 -12.63 -2.23
N GLU A 190 7.25 -13.06 -1.11
CA GLU A 190 8.60 -13.63 -1.01
C GLU A 190 9.71 -12.69 -1.56
N GLU A 191 9.48 -11.37 -1.49
CA GLU A 191 10.46 -10.33 -1.82
C GLU A 191 11.36 -10.04 -0.60
N TYR A 192 12.17 -11.02 -0.20
CA TYR A 192 12.90 -10.98 1.07
C TYR A 192 13.92 -9.86 1.17
N GLU A 193 14.58 -9.47 0.08
CA GLU A 193 15.50 -8.34 0.06
C GLU A 193 14.78 -7.02 0.37
N LYS A 194 13.62 -6.78 -0.24
CA LYS A 194 12.78 -5.61 0.05
C LYS A 194 12.21 -5.66 1.46
N ALA A 195 11.78 -6.84 1.92
CA ALA A 195 11.34 -7.05 3.30
C ALA A 195 12.44 -6.69 4.31
N ILE A 196 13.72 -6.98 4.01
CA ILE A 196 14.84 -6.58 4.86
C ILE A 196 14.99 -5.06 4.90
N GLU A 197 14.95 -4.38 3.76
CA GLU A 197 15.05 -2.91 3.71
C GLU A 197 13.94 -2.26 4.55
N VAL A 198 12.70 -2.69 4.35
CA VAL A 198 11.53 -2.17 5.07
C VAL A 198 11.60 -2.52 6.57
N GLY A 199 12.03 -3.74 6.90
CA GLY A 199 12.21 -4.18 8.28
C GLY A 199 13.33 -3.42 9.01
N GLU A 200 14.43 -3.10 8.32
CA GLU A 200 15.52 -2.29 8.88
C GLU A 200 15.01 -0.87 9.18
N GLU A 201 14.21 -0.29 8.27
CA GLU A 201 13.57 1.01 8.47
C GLU A 201 12.57 1.01 9.63
N TRP A 202 11.68 0.02 9.68
CA TRP A 202 10.67 -0.14 10.75
C TRP A 202 11.32 -0.32 12.11
N CYS A 203 12.30 -1.22 12.22
CA CYS A 203 13.06 -1.44 13.45
C CYS A 203 13.80 -0.17 13.92
N GLY A 204 14.34 0.62 12.97
CA GLY A 204 15.03 1.87 13.27
C GLY A 204 14.16 2.98 13.86
N ARG A 205 12.83 2.82 13.82
CA ARG A 205 11.84 3.75 14.38
C ARG A 205 11.24 3.29 15.72
N ILE A 206 11.61 2.10 16.20
CA ILE A 206 11.12 1.58 17.48
C ILE A 206 12.20 1.79 18.54
N GLU A 207 11.79 2.21 19.74
CA GLU A 207 12.72 2.35 20.87
C GLU A 207 13.28 0.99 21.30
N GLU A 208 14.59 0.93 21.55
CA GLU A 208 15.24 -0.31 22.00
C GLU A 208 14.64 -0.76 23.35
N GLY A 209 14.14 -1.99 23.40
CA GLY A 209 13.55 -2.58 24.61
C GLY A 209 12.02 -2.60 24.63
N ASP A 210 11.36 -1.98 23.64
CA ASP A 210 9.93 -2.20 23.38
C ASP A 210 9.65 -3.68 23.01
N GLU A 211 8.47 -4.19 23.34
CA GLU A 211 8.00 -5.49 22.88
C GLU A 211 8.01 -5.56 21.34
N ASP A 212 7.62 -4.47 20.69
CA ASP A 212 7.64 -4.35 19.23
C ASP A 212 9.06 -4.40 18.65
N TYR A 213 10.07 -3.90 19.40
CA TYR A 213 11.47 -4.00 18.99
C TYR A 213 11.94 -5.45 18.96
N ILE A 214 11.50 -6.26 19.93
CA ILE A 214 11.85 -7.68 19.97
C ILE A 214 11.24 -8.41 18.78
N ALA A 215 9.97 -8.16 18.47
CA ALA A 215 9.30 -8.71 17.30
C ALA A 215 10.02 -8.30 16.00
N ALA A 216 10.35 -7.01 15.84
CA ALA A 216 11.09 -6.50 14.68
C ALA A 216 12.46 -7.18 14.51
N MET A 217 13.20 -7.36 15.60
CA MET A 217 14.51 -8.01 15.58
C MET A 217 14.44 -9.51 15.28
N VAL A 218 13.41 -10.21 15.77
CA VAL A 218 13.18 -11.62 15.42
C VAL A 218 12.82 -11.74 13.93
N THR A 219 11.94 -10.88 13.43
CA THR A 219 11.54 -10.84 12.01
C THR A 219 12.74 -10.58 11.11
N LEU A 220 13.55 -9.54 11.39
CA LEU A 220 14.79 -9.25 10.66
C LEU A 220 15.78 -10.41 10.71
N GLY A 221 15.97 -11.03 11.89
CA GLY A 221 16.86 -12.18 12.04
C GLY A 221 16.43 -13.37 11.17
N LYS A 222 15.12 -13.63 11.07
CA LYS A 222 14.57 -14.67 10.20
C LYS A 222 14.74 -14.32 8.72
N LEU A 223 14.46 -13.07 8.33
CA LEU A 223 14.66 -12.58 6.96
C LEU A 223 16.11 -12.69 6.51
N TYR A 224 17.07 -12.23 7.31
CA TYR A 224 18.49 -12.41 7.01
C TYR A 224 18.87 -13.89 6.85
N GLY A 225 18.23 -14.78 7.61
CA GLY A 225 18.39 -16.23 7.45
C GLY A 225 17.94 -16.72 6.07
N GLN A 226 16.80 -16.25 5.56
CA GLN A 226 16.26 -16.63 4.25
C GLN A 226 17.23 -16.29 3.11
N VAL A 227 17.87 -15.13 3.18
CA VAL A 227 18.84 -14.65 2.16
C VAL A 227 20.30 -15.05 2.47
N GLY A 228 20.53 -15.90 3.46
CA GLY A 228 21.88 -16.41 3.79
C GLY A 228 22.82 -15.41 4.49
N MET A 229 22.32 -14.29 5.01
CA MET A 229 23.08 -13.29 5.77
C MET A 229 23.28 -13.69 7.25
N ILE A 230 23.95 -14.83 7.47
CA ILE A 230 24.06 -15.49 8.79
C ILE A 230 24.66 -14.59 9.88
N SER A 231 25.62 -13.73 9.53
CA SER A 231 26.23 -12.81 10.50
C SER A 231 25.24 -11.77 11.03
N LYS A 232 24.37 -11.24 10.16
CA LYS A 232 23.31 -10.28 10.56
C LYS A 232 22.23 -10.99 11.37
N GLN A 233 21.78 -12.16 10.94
CA GLN A 233 20.85 -12.99 11.71
C GLN A 233 21.33 -13.24 13.15
N LYS A 234 22.56 -13.72 13.32
CA LYS A 234 23.14 -13.98 14.65
C LYS A 234 23.22 -12.73 15.51
N ARG A 235 23.43 -11.56 14.89
CA ARG A 235 23.44 -10.27 15.59
C ARG A 235 22.04 -9.94 16.11
N CYS A 236 21.01 -10.06 15.27
CA CYS A 236 19.63 -9.81 15.66
C CYS A 236 19.22 -10.66 16.86
N PHE A 237 19.37 -11.97 16.77
CA PHE A 237 18.98 -12.87 17.86
C PHE A 237 19.78 -12.64 19.14
N ARG A 238 21.08 -12.30 19.04
CA ARG A 238 21.88 -11.99 20.23
C ARG A 238 21.39 -10.75 20.98
N LEU A 239 20.88 -9.74 20.28
CA LEU A 239 20.42 -8.50 20.89
C LEU A 239 19.14 -8.70 21.70
N VAL A 240 18.33 -9.71 21.36
CA VAL A 240 17.02 -9.94 21.99
C VAL A 240 16.89 -11.27 22.73
N LYS A 241 17.91 -12.14 22.71
CA LYS A 241 17.87 -13.48 23.32
C LYS A 241 17.53 -13.51 24.82
N ASP A 242 17.81 -12.42 25.54
CA ASP A 242 17.60 -12.35 26.98
C ASP A 242 16.19 -11.81 27.31
N SER A 243 15.39 -11.45 26.29
CA SER A 243 13.98 -11.09 26.43
C SER A 243 13.12 -12.33 26.71
N PRO A 244 12.11 -12.24 27.60
CA PRO A 244 11.16 -13.31 27.84
C PRO A 244 10.31 -13.68 26.60
N LEU A 245 10.17 -12.77 25.63
CA LEU A 245 9.36 -12.97 24.42
C LEU A 245 10.14 -13.69 23.29
N PHE A 246 11.47 -13.77 23.39
CA PHE A 246 12.30 -14.21 22.27
C PHE A 246 11.98 -15.64 21.82
N GLU A 247 11.90 -16.59 22.75
CA GLU A 247 11.67 -18.00 22.40
C GLU A 247 10.29 -18.22 21.76
N GLU A 248 9.27 -17.52 22.24
CA GLU A 248 7.91 -17.56 21.68
C GLU A 248 7.90 -17.02 20.25
N LEU A 249 8.39 -15.79 20.05
CA LEU A 249 8.42 -15.14 18.74
C LEU A 249 9.34 -15.88 17.76
N ASN A 250 10.47 -16.41 18.22
CA ASN A 250 11.39 -17.15 17.37
C ASN A 250 10.84 -18.52 16.95
N ALA A 251 9.90 -19.10 17.69
CA ALA A 251 9.20 -20.32 17.27
C ALA A 251 8.18 -20.06 16.14
N MET A 252 7.67 -18.83 16.02
CA MET A 252 6.71 -18.44 14.98
C MET A 252 7.37 -18.38 13.60
N SER A 253 6.60 -18.69 12.55
CA SER A 253 6.99 -18.45 11.16
C SER A 253 6.99 -16.95 10.83
N LEU A 254 7.63 -16.57 9.71
CA LEU A 254 7.60 -15.17 9.24
C LEU A 254 6.18 -14.67 8.99
N SER A 255 5.29 -15.53 8.48
CA SER A 255 3.89 -15.16 8.25
C SER A 255 3.09 -15.02 9.54
N GLU A 256 3.45 -15.73 10.61
CA GLU A 256 2.82 -15.58 11.93
C GLU A 256 3.29 -14.31 12.66
N LEU A 257 4.56 -13.93 12.50
CA LEU A 257 5.12 -12.70 13.10
C LEU A 257 4.57 -11.41 12.49
N CYS A 258 3.96 -11.51 11.31
CA CYS A 258 3.39 -10.38 10.59
C CYS A 258 1.86 -10.44 10.54
N ARG A 259 1.19 -11.15 11.47
CA ARG A 259 -0.28 -11.14 11.62
C ARG A 259 -0.71 -10.20 12.71
#